data_AF-A0A4Y1YPE0-F1
#
_entry.id   AF-A0A4Y1YPE0-F1
#
_cell.length_a   1.000
_cell.length_b   1.000
_cell.length_c   1.000
_cell.angle_alpha   90.00
_cell.angle_beta   90.00
_cell.angle_gamma   90.00
#
_symmetry.space_group_name_H-M   'P 1'
#
loop_
_entity.id
_entity.type
_entity.pdbx_description
1 polymer ?
#
loop_
_entity_poly.entity_id
_entity_poly.type
_entity_poly.pdbx_seq_one_letter_code
_entity_poly.pdbx_strand_id
1 'polypeptide(L)'
;MYYLIETNYVGPNRTQDQYIDASKIEICVSPAVTNSSGEKLTRGWCGTTNDWAVYAHGEYATIEEARAAINEIFGEVRDSDANGDSFEPDDEDVVQTFKSGKYAPMSSQNTADWAYEWIQSDIDADTTDEHITDLVAEYEAEANRFGGTLDSDLEDFMKQRRQELIDELEDKI
;
A
#
# COMPACT_ATOMS: atom_id res chain seq x y z
N MET A 1 16.88 22.71 8.86
CA MET A 1 16.05 22.57 7.65
C MET A 1 15.78 21.11 7.44
N TYR A 2 14.56 20.80 7.06
CA TYR A 2 14.08 19.45 6.80
C TYR A 2 13.46 19.43 5.40
N TYR A 3 13.63 18.34 4.68
CA TYR A 3 13.16 18.19 3.31
C TYR A 3 12.22 17.01 3.25
N LEU A 4 11.11 17.19 2.53
CA LEU A 4 10.14 16.12 2.33
C LEU A 4 10.40 15.48 0.97
N ILE A 5 10.72 14.19 0.96
CA ILE A 5 11.09 13.43 -0.23
C ILE A 5 10.14 12.23 -0.36
N GLU A 6 9.58 12.04 -1.54
CA GLU A 6 8.75 10.89 -1.86
C GLU A 6 9.49 10.01 -2.88
N THR A 7 9.60 8.73 -2.58
CA THR A 7 10.21 7.73 -3.45
C THR A 7 9.15 6.70 -3.83
N ASN A 8 8.78 6.68 -5.10
CA ASN A 8 7.70 5.86 -5.65
C ASN A 8 8.23 4.76 -6.54
N TYR A 9 7.77 3.52 -6.32
CA TYR A 9 7.99 2.45 -7.28
C TYR A 9 7.06 2.65 -8.49
N VAL A 10 7.65 2.85 -9.66
CA VAL A 10 6.94 3.08 -10.93
C VAL A 10 7.09 1.94 -11.94
N GLY A 11 7.79 0.87 -11.56
CA GLY A 11 8.03 -0.31 -12.41
C GLY A 11 6.77 -1.14 -12.69
N PRO A 12 6.91 -2.22 -13.47
CA PRO A 12 5.78 -3.05 -13.92
C PRO A 12 5.23 -3.98 -12.83
N ASN A 13 5.98 -4.25 -11.77
CA ASN A 13 5.67 -5.30 -10.79
C ASN A 13 4.88 -4.79 -9.56
N ARG A 14 4.05 -3.74 -9.72
CA ARG A 14 3.42 -3.01 -8.59
C ARG A 14 2.52 -3.87 -7.71
N THR A 15 2.02 -4.99 -8.22
CA THR A 15 1.12 -5.91 -7.50
C THR A 15 1.87 -7.01 -6.75
N GLN A 16 3.19 -7.12 -6.92
CA GLN A 16 3.99 -8.10 -6.17
C GLN A 16 4.21 -7.61 -4.73
N ASP A 17 4.21 -8.55 -3.78
CA ASP A 17 4.37 -8.30 -2.34
C ASP A 17 5.51 -7.33 -1.99
N GLN A 18 6.64 -7.49 -2.67
CA GLN A 18 7.84 -6.69 -2.43
C GLN A 18 7.73 -5.23 -2.93
N TYR A 19 6.73 -4.91 -3.76
CA TYR A 19 6.56 -3.60 -4.41
C TYR A 19 5.25 -2.90 -4.06
N ILE A 20 4.22 -3.63 -3.62
CA ILE A 20 2.88 -3.09 -3.35
C ILE A 20 2.89 -2.02 -2.25
N ASP A 21 3.78 -2.15 -1.26
CA ASP A 21 3.95 -1.20 -0.16
C ASP A 21 5.39 -0.62 -0.13
N ALA A 22 6.06 -0.56 -1.28
CA ALA A 22 7.49 -0.20 -1.32
C ALA A 22 7.74 1.29 -1.50
N SER A 23 6.73 2.05 -1.91
CA SER A 23 6.80 3.51 -1.99
C SER A 23 6.87 4.11 -0.58
N LYS A 24 7.71 5.14 -0.41
CA LYS A 24 7.98 5.75 0.88
C LYS A 24 8.03 7.28 0.81
N ILE A 25 7.71 7.90 1.93
CA ILE A 25 7.78 9.33 2.17
C ILE A 25 8.78 9.54 3.30
N GLU A 26 9.80 10.34 3.09
CA GLU A 26 10.92 10.51 4.00
C GLU A 26 11.08 11.98 4.38
N ILE A 27 11.34 12.24 5.66
CA ILE A 27 11.83 13.53 6.14
C ILE A 27 13.35 13.44 6.24
N CYS A 28 14.06 14.24 5.46
CA CYS A 28 15.51 14.21 5.38
C CYS A 28 16.16 15.51 5.87
N VAL A 29 17.41 15.46 6.30
CA VAL A 29 18.24 16.65 6.61
C VAL A 29 18.97 17.23 5.39
N SER A 30 18.96 16.48 4.28
CA SER A 30 19.52 16.86 2.99
C SER A 30 18.43 16.90 1.92
N PRO A 31 18.49 17.85 0.95
CA PRO A 31 17.53 17.90 -0.14
C PRO A 31 17.76 16.77 -1.14
N ALA A 32 16.70 16.39 -1.85
CA ALA A 32 16.79 15.45 -2.96
C ALA A 32 17.71 15.99 -4.06
N VAL A 33 18.36 15.07 -4.77
CA VAL A 33 19.27 15.40 -5.87
C VAL A 33 18.69 14.86 -7.17
N THR A 34 18.75 15.66 -8.24
CA THR A 34 18.26 15.23 -9.53
C THR A 34 19.15 14.15 -10.14
N ASN A 35 18.55 13.12 -10.72
CA ASN A 35 19.30 11.98 -11.26
C ASN A 35 20.14 12.33 -12.51
N SER A 36 19.76 13.37 -13.25
CA SER A 36 20.39 13.75 -14.52
C SER A 36 21.50 14.79 -14.36
N SER A 37 21.32 15.77 -13.47
CA SER A 37 22.24 16.90 -13.32
C SER A 37 23.01 16.91 -12.00
N GLY A 38 22.58 16.13 -11.00
CA GLY A 38 23.17 16.19 -9.67
C GLY A 38 22.82 17.46 -8.89
N GLU A 39 21.92 18.31 -9.41
CA GLU A 39 21.49 19.52 -8.73
C GLU A 39 20.49 19.20 -7.62
N LYS A 40 20.59 19.96 -6.53
CA LYS A 40 19.65 19.88 -5.41
C LYS A 40 18.29 20.43 -5.83
N LEU A 41 17.24 19.67 -5.58
CA LEU A 41 15.86 20.06 -5.85
C LEU A 41 15.04 19.99 -4.57
N THR A 42 14.40 21.11 -4.22
CA THR A 42 13.52 21.20 -3.05
C THR A 42 12.05 21.05 -3.42
N ARG A 43 11.69 21.12 -4.70
CA ARG A 43 10.31 20.93 -5.17
C ARG A 43 10.25 20.34 -6.58
N GLY A 44 9.40 19.33 -6.76
CA GLY A 44 9.09 18.72 -8.06
C GLY A 44 9.80 17.38 -8.27
N TRP A 45 9.75 16.89 -9.52
CA TRP A 45 10.33 15.59 -9.89
C TRP A 45 11.86 15.65 -9.97
N CYS A 46 12.52 14.78 -9.22
CA CYS A 46 13.98 14.67 -9.16
C CYS A 46 14.53 13.65 -10.18
N GLY A 47 13.69 12.77 -10.72
CA GLY A 47 14.11 11.79 -11.72
C GLY A 47 13.57 10.40 -11.46
N THR A 48 13.91 9.48 -12.36
CA THR A 48 13.57 8.05 -12.25
C THR A 48 14.80 7.21 -12.54
N THR A 49 15.14 6.28 -11.64
CA THR A 49 16.29 5.38 -11.76
C THR A 49 15.88 3.99 -11.28
N ASN A 50 16.14 2.95 -12.07
CA ASN A 50 15.81 1.56 -11.73
C ASN A 50 14.36 1.38 -11.24
N ASP A 51 13.40 1.94 -11.97
CA ASP A 51 11.97 1.90 -11.64
C ASP A 51 11.55 2.69 -10.38
N TRP A 52 12.43 3.51 -9.81
CA TRP A 52 12.12 4.38 -8.67
C TRP A 52 12.08 5.83 -9.10
N ALA A 53 10.93 6.49 -8.91
CA ALA A 53 10.76 7.92 -9.15
C ALA A 53 10.87 8.69 -7.84
N VAL A 54 11.67 9.76 -7.81
CA VAL A 54 11.88 10.59 -6.62
C VAL A 54 11.25 11.97 -6.85
N TYR A 55 10.56 12.48 -5.83
CA TYR A 55 9.93 13.80 -5.82
C TYR A 55 10.30 14.56 -4.55
N ALA A 56 10.59 15.85 -4.68
CA ALA A 56 10.78 16.76 -3.56
C ALA A 56 9.51 17.59 -3.32
N HIS A 57 9.14 17.76 -2.05
CA HIS A 57 7.86 18.36 -1.62
C HIS A 57 8.03 19.56 -0.70
N GLY A 58 9.20 20.19 -0.72
CA GLY A 58 9.48 21.44 -0.01
C GLY A 58 10.64 21.34 0.98
N GLU A 59 10.93 22.49 1.57
CA GLU A 59 11.89 22.68 2.65
C GLU A 59 11.17 23.34 3.82
N TYR A 60 11.41 22.81 5.02
CA TYR A 60 10.72 23.16 6.25
C TYR A 60 11.75 23.55 7.32
N ALA A 61 11.41 24.52 8.17
CA ALA A 61 12.34 25.00 9.18
C ALA A 61 12.48 23.99 10.32
N THR A 62 11.38 23.34 10.70
CA THR A 62 11.32 22.35 11.78
C THR A 62 10.75 21.01 11.32
N ILE A 63 10.97 19.98 12.13
CA ILE A 63 10.44 18.63 11.87
C ILE A 63 8.91 18.61 12.02
N GLU A 64 8.35 19.41 12.92
CA GLU A 64 6.90 19.52 13.12
C GLU A 64 6.20 20.12 11.90
N GLU A 65 6.81 21.13 11.25
CA GLU A 65 6.31 21.69 9.99
C GLU A 65 6.34 20.65 8.87
N ALA A 66 7.42 19.88 8.75
CA ALA A 66 7.53 18.80 7.76
C ALA A 66 6.47 17.72 7.99
N ARG A 67 6.23 17.31 9.25
CA ARG A 67 5.17 16.34 9.61
C ARG A 67 3.77 16.87 9.31
N ALA A 68 3.52 18.15 9.57
CA ALA A 68 2.23 18.75 9.24
C ALA A 68 1.98 18.75 7.73
N ALA A 69 3.01 19.05 6.93
CA ALA A 69 2.92 19.04 5.48
C ALA A 69 2.67 17.64 4.90
N ILE A 70 3.17 16.57 5.54
CA ILE A 70 2.89 15.18 5.11
C ILE A 70 1.38 14.93 5.05
N ASN A 71 0.65 15.27 6.11
CA ASN A 71 -0.79 15.05 6.16
C ASN A 71 -1.55 15.92 5.13
N GLU A 72 -1.06 17.12 4.85
CA GLU A 72 -1.66 18.01 3.85
C GLU A 72 -1.45 17.52 2.41
N ILE A 73 -0.29 16.91 2.13
CA ILE A 73 0.10 16.49 0.78
C ILE A 73 -0.37 15.07 0.46
N PHE A 74 -0.20 14.14 1.41
CA PHE A 74 -0.42 12.70 1.20
C PHE A 74 -1.67 12.17 1.89
N GLY A 75 -2.26 12.93 2.83
CA GLY A 75 -3.39 12.45 3.63
C GLY A 75 -2.94 11.51 4.74
N GLU A 76 -3.62 10.37 4.89
CA GLU A 76 -3.27 9.38 5.91
C GLU A 76 -1.97 8.65 5.55
N VAL A 77 -1.08 8.52 6.53
CA VAL A 77 0.21 7.82 6.41
C VAL A 77 0.45 6.93 7.64
N ARG A 78 1.35 5.97 7.49
CA ARG A 78 1.88 5.12 8.56
C ARG A 78 3.35 5.41 8.79
N ASP A 79 3.79 5.40 10.04
CA ASP A 79 5.20 5.46 10.44
C ASP A 79 5.73 4.12 11.01
N SER A 80 4.86 3.13 11.13
CA SER A 80 5.17 1.77 11.55
C SER A 80 4.50 0.72 10.68
N ASP A 81 5.02 -0.51 10.74
CA ASP A 81 4.41 -1.67 10.13
C ASP A 81 3.19 -2.18 10.95
N ALA A 82 2.58 -3.27 10.49
CA ALA A 82 1.42 -3.89 11.14
C ALA A 82 1.72 -4.48 12.53
N ASN A 83 2.99 -4.75 12.85
CA ASN A 83 3.43 -5.22 14.16
C ASN A 83 3.74 -4.07 15.13
N GLY A 84 3.72 -2.82 14.64
CA GLY A 84 4.08 -1.62 15.39
C GLY A 84 5.58 -1.31 15.36
N ASP A 85 6.35 -1.98 14.51
CA ASP A 85 7.77 -1.70 14.33
C ASP A 85 7.93 -0.48 13.41
N SER A 86 8.69 0.52 13.85
CA SER A 86 8.94 1.73 13.06
C SER A 86 9.70 1.40 11.79
N PHE A 87 9.39 2.09 10.69
CA PHE A 87 10.17 1.94 9.46
C PHE A 87 11.61 2.45 9.66
N GLU A 88 12.57 1.54 9.57
CA GLU A 88 13.98 1.90 9.71
C GLU A 88 14.45 2.71 8.49
N PRO A 89 15.16 3.83 8.71
CA PRO A 89 15.76 4.59 7.62
C PRO A 89 16.93 3.83 7.00
N ASP A 90 17.00 3.81 5.66
CA ASP A 90 18.10 3.20 4.91
C ASP A 90 19.36 4.10 4.84
N ASP A 91 19.22 5.40 5.19
CA ASP A 91 20.23 6.43 5.03
C ASP A 91 20.34 7.28 6.32
N GLU A 92 21.56 7.71 6.66
CA GLU A 92 21.84 8.56 7.83
C GLU A 92 21.20 9.96 7.73
N ASP A 93 20.92 10.40 6.51
CA ASP A 93 20.26 11.68 6.25
C ASP A 93 18.73 11.60 6.42
N VAL A 94 18.16 10.41 6.56
CA VAL A 94 16.72 10.20 6.78
C VAL A 94 16.42 10.22 8.27
N VAL A 95 15.57 11.16 8.67
CA VAL A 95 15.14 11.33 10.06
C VAL A 95 13.94 10.45 10.36
N GLN A 96 13.01 10.34 9.42
CA GLN A 96 11.79 9.53 9.55
C GLN A 96 11.31 9.04 8.19
N THR A 97 10.76 7.82 8.20
CA THR A 97 10.15 7.18 7.03
C THR A 97 8.68 6.93 7.31
N PHE A 98 7.86 7.21 6.31
CA PHE A 98 6.42 7.00 6.31
C PHE A 98 6.02 6.25 5.05
N LYS A 99 4.87 5.58 5.10
CA LYS A 99 4.21 4.99 3.95
C LYS A 99 2.80 5.52 3.82
N SER A 100 2.34 5.66 2.58
CA SER A 100 0.99 6.17 2.31
C SER A 100 -0.08 5.17 2.76
N GLY A 101 -1.26 5.72 3.07
CA GLY A 101 -2.43 4.96 3.46
C GLY A 101 -2.42 4.58 4.94
N LYS A 102 -3.63 4.46 5.50
CA LYS A 102 -3.87 4.11 6.90
C LYS A 102 -3.48 2.66 7.25
N TYR A 103 -3.55 1.76 6.27
CA TYR A 103 -3.34 0.32 6.42
C TYR A 103 -2.33 -0.18 5.40
N ALA A 104 -1.63 -1.27 5.71
CA ALA A 104 -0.67 -1.91 4.81
C ALA A 104 -1.42 -2.69 3.71
N PRO A 105 -1.21 -2.38 2.42
CA PRO A 105 -1.88 -3.11 1.35
C PRO A 105 -1.35 -4.55 1.26
N MET A 106 -2.27 -5.50 1.18
CA MET A 106 -1.96 -6.89 0.84
C MET A 106 -1.95 -7.05 -0.68
N SER A 107 -1.08 -7.93 -1.18
CA SER A 107 -1.17 -8.36 -2.57
C SER A 107 -2.38 -9.26 -2.80
N SER A 108 -2.76 -9.41 -4.06
CA SER A 108 -3.74 -10.41 -4.52
C SER A 108 -3.46 -11.82 -3.94
N GLN A 109 -2.20 -12.27 -3.95
CA GLN A 109 -1.83 -13.58 -3.38
C GLN A 109 -2.02 -13.63 -1.86
N ASN A 110 -1.53 -12.63 -1.12
CA ASN A 110 -1.70 -12.59 0.34
C ASN A 110 -3.17 -12.44 0.74
N THR A 111 -3.96 -11.73 -0.06
CA THR A 111 -5.41 -11.61 0.12
C THR A 111 -6.09 -12.96 -0.06
N ALA A 112 -5.73 -13.72 -1.10
CA ALA A 112 -6.24 -15.06 -1.32
C ALA A 112 -5.89 -15.99 -0.16
N ASP A 113 -4.63 -16.01 0.27
CA ASP A 113 -4.15 -16.87 1.36
C ASP A 113 -4.81 -16.51 2.70
N TRP A 114 -4.98 -15.21 2.98
CA TRP A 114 -5.62 -14.72 4.19
C TRP A 114 -7.12 -15.07 4.24
N ALA A 115 -7.83 -14.88 3.13
CA ALA A 115 -9.27 -15.08 3.05
C ALA A 115 -9.68 -16.54 2.76
N TYR A 116 -8.73 -17.42 2.43
CA TYR A 116 -8.99 -18.76 1.88
C TYR A 116 -10.02 -19.56 2.68
N GLU A 117 -9.78 -19.77 3.97
CA GLU A 117 -10.66 -20.59 4.82
C GLU A 117 -12.06 -19.99 4.96
N TRP A 118 -12.16 -18.67 4.96
CA TRP A 118 -13.42 -17.97 5.12
C TRP A 118 -14.23 -18.01 3.83
N ILE A 119 -13.59 -17.79 2.66
CA ILE A 119 -14.21 -17.97 1.34
C ILE A 119 -14.76 -19.40 1.19
N GLN A 120 -14.04 -20.42 1.66
CA GLN A 120 -14.50 -21.81 1.60
C GLN A 120 -15.72 -22.09 2.50
N SER A 121 -15.90 -21.31 3.56
CA SER A 121 -16.99 -21.44 4.54
C SER A 121 -18.23 -20.64 4.15
N ASP A 122 -18.03 -19.40 3.72
CA ASP A 122 -19.09 -18.39 3.61
C ASP A 122 -19.69 -18.31 2.20
N ILE A 123 -19.02 -18.88 1.19
CA ILE A 123 -19.51 -18.92 -0.19
C ILE A 123 -20.09 -20.29 -0.52
N ASP A 124 -21.35 -20.27 -0.95
CA ASP A 124 -22.07 -21.39 -1.55
C ASP A 124 -22.50 -21.06 -3.00
N ALA A 125 -23.13 -22.03 -3.69
CA ALA A 125 -23.55 -21.86 -5.08
C ALA A 125 -24.68 -20.84 -5.26
N ASP A 126 -25.48 -20.59 -4.22
CA ASP A 126 -26.62 -19.66 -4.23
C ASP A 126 -26.31 -18.28 -3.63
N THR A 127 -25.08 -18.07 -3.16
CA THR A 127 -24.57 -16.79 -2.66
C THR A 127 -24.78 -15.68 -3.69
N THR A 128 -25.43 -14.59 -3.30
CA THR A 128 -25.73 -13.47 -4.21
C THR A 128 -24.56 -12.50 -4.34
N ASP A 129 -24.52 -11.70 -5.41
CA ASP A 129 -23.52 -10.62 -5.56
C ASP A 129 -23.63 -9.57 -4.44
N GLU A 130 -24.85 -9.31 -3.96
CA GLU A 130 -25.10 -8.42 -2.82
C GLU A 130 -24.46 -8.99 -1.55
N HIS A 131 -24.60 -10.30 -1.31
CA HIS A 131 -23.98 -10.93 -0.14
C HIS A 131 -22.45 -10.98 -0.25
N ILE A 132 -21.90 -11.24 -1.44
CA ILE A 132 -20.45 -11.15 -1.69
C ILE A 132 -19.94 -9.73 -1.37
N THR A 133 -20.67 -8.70 -1.79
CA THR A 133 -20.30 -7.30 -1.50
C THR A 133 -20.26 -7.04 0.01
N ASP A 134 -21.24 -7.55 0.76
CA ASP A 134 -21.28 -7.44 2.21
C ASP A 134 -20.09 -8.18 2.86
N LEU A 135 -19.79 -9.41 2.42
CA LEU A 135 -18.67 -10.21 2.91
C LEU A 135 -17.32 -9.54 2.64
N VAL A 136 -17.12 -8.95 1.45
CA VAL A 136 -15.92 -8.17 1.13
C VAL A 136 -15.72 -7.04 2.14
N ALA A 137 -16.79 -6.30 2.45
CA ALA A 137 -16.72 -5.21 3.43
C ALA A 137 -16.43 -5.71 4.85
N GLU A 138 -16.99 -6.86 5.24
CA GLU A 138 -16.73 -7.50 6.53
C GLU A 138 -15.28 -7.96 6.65
N TYR A 139 -14.75 -8.60 5.61
CA TYR A 139 -13.38 -9.12 5.59
C TYR A 139 -12.37 -7.97 5.59
N GLU A 140 -12.63 -6.93 4.81
CA GLU A 140 -11.85 -5.70 4.80
C GLU A 140 -11.85 -5.05 6.19
N ALA A 141 -13.00 -4.97 6.86
CA ALA A 141 -13.08 -4.44 8.22
C ALA A 141 -12.28 -5.28 9.22
N GLU A 142 -12.22 -6.59 9.05
CA GLU A 142 -11.40 -7.45 9.90
C GLU A 142 -9.90 -7.29 9.60
N ALA A 143 -9.48 -7.31 8.33
CA ALA A 143 -8.08 -7.09 7.94
C ALA A 143 -7.55 -5.76 8.50
N ASN A 144 -8.39 -4.72 8.46
CA ASN A 144 -8.07 -3.40 8.99
C ASN A 144 -7.84 -3.41 10.52
N ARG A 145 -8.40 -4.36 11.28
CA ARG A 145 -8.09 -4.52 12.71
C ARG A 145 -6.68 -5.03 12.96
N PHE A 146 -6.10 -5.72 11.99
CA PHE A 146 -4.72 -6.20 12.01
C PHE A 146 -3.75 -5.28 11.25
N GLY A 147 -4.20 -4.08 10.87
CA GLY A 147 -3.35 -3.08 10.22
C GLY A 147 -3.15 -3.28 8.72
N GLY A 148 -3.89 -4.21 8.08
CA GLY A 148 -3.81 -4.47 6.65
C GLY A 148 -5.09 -4.10 5.90
N THR A 149 -5.00 -3.86 4.60
CA THR A 149 -6.15 -3.67 3.68
C THR A 149 -6.04 -4.67 2.54
N LEU A 150 -7.15 -5.29 2.16
CA LEU A 150 -7.21 -6.39 1.22
C LEU A 150 -7.12 -5.87 -0.23
N ASP A 151 -6.60 -6.71 -1.12
CA ASP A 151 -6.58 -6.42 -2.54
C ASP A 151 -8.01 -6.43 -3.12
N SER A 152 -8.25 -5.62 -4.15
CA SER A 152 -9.53 -5.57 -4.86
C SER A 152 -9.96 -6.91 -5.47
N ASP A 153 -9.02 -7.83 -5.71
CA ASP A 153 -9.27 -9.16 -6.26
C ASP A 153 -10.09 -10.06 -5.31
N LEU A 154 -10.29 -9.70 -4.03
CA LEU A 154 -11.08 -10.49 -3.08
C LEU A 154 -12.49 -10.82 -3.59
N GLU A 155 -13.17 -9.84 -4.19
CA GLU A 155 -14.52 -10.02 -4.72
C GLU A 155 -14.53 -11.05 -5.86
N ASP A 156 -13.49 -11.03 -6.70
CA ASP A 156 -13.34 -11.96 -7.81
C ASP A 156 -13.04 -13.38 -7.30
N PHE A 157 -12.25 -13.53 -6.23
CA PHE A 157 -12.04 -14.84 -5.59
C PHE A 157 -13.34 -15.46 -5.07
N MET A 158 -14.19 -14.65 -4.41
CA MET A 158 -15.49 -15.10 -3.92
C MET A 158 -16.42 -15.50 -5.07
N LYS A 159 -16.47 -14.69 -6.14
CA LYS A 159 -17.26 -15.01 -7.34
C LYS A 159 -16.76 -16.26 -8.05
N GLN A 160 -15.45 -16.45 -8.15
CA GLN A 160 -14.85 -17.64 -8.72
C GLN A 160 -15.25 -18.88 -7.92
N ARG A 161 -15.13 -18.83 -6.58
CA ARG A 161 -15.53 -19.95 -5.73
C ARG A 161 -17.00 -20.34 -5.91
N ARG A 162 -17.90 -19.35 -5.97
CA ARG A 162 -19.31 -19.58 -6.26
C ARG A 162 -19.50 -20.28 -7.61
N GLN A 163 -18.81 -19.81 -8.66
CA GLN A 163 -18.93 -20.41 -9.99
C GLN A 163 -18.43 -21.86 -10.01
N GLU A 164 -17.32 -22.16 -9.35
CA GLU A 164 -16.82 -23.53 -9.21
C GLU A 164 -17.86 -24.46 -8.56
N LEU A 165 -18.56 -23.99 -7.53
CA LEU A 165 -19.63 -24.74 -6.86
C LEU A 165 -20.86 -24.97 -7.75
N ILE A 166 -21.21 -23.99 -8.59
CA ILE A 166 -22.28 -24.12 -9.59
C ILE A 166 -21.91 -25.19 -10.61
N ASP A 167 -20.70 -25.10 -11.18
CA ASP A 167 -20.23 -26.04 -12.20
C ASP A 167 -20.17 -27.48 -11.64
N GLU A 168 -19.71 -27.66 -10.39
CA GLU A 168 -19.70 -28.96 -9.71
C GLU A 168 -21.09 -29.56 -9.48
N LEU A 169 -22.13 -28.73 -9.36
CA LEU A 169 -23.51 -29.20 -9.23
C LEU A 169 -24.07 -29.61 -10.59
N GLU A 170 -23.74 -28.87 -11.65
CA GLU A 170 -24.16 -29.18 -13.02
C GLU A 170 -23.52 -30.49 -13.53
N ASP A 171 -22.24 -30.73 -13.22
CA ASP A 171 -21.54 -31.98 -13.59
C ASP A 171 -22.10 -33.24 -12.89
N LYS A 172 -22.90 -33.07 -11.84
CA LYS A 172 -23.52 -34.17 -11.08
C LYS A 172 -24.95 -34.53 -11.55
N ILE A 173 -25.50 -33.80 -12.53
CA ILE A 173 -26.87 -33.97 -13.06
C ILE A 173 -26.85 -34.71 -14.40
#